data_AF-A0A182J4K3-F1
#
_entry.id   AF-A0A182J4K3-F1
#
_cell.length_a   1.000
_cell.length_b   1.000
_cell.length_c   1.000
_cell.angle_alpha   90.00
_cell.angle_beta   90.00
_cell.angle_gamma   90.00
#
_symmetry.space_group_name_H-M   'P 1'
#
loop_
_entity.id
_entity.type
_entity.pdbx_description
1 polymer ?
#
loop_
_entity_poly.entity_id
_entity_poly.type
_entity_poly.pdbx_seq_one_letter_code
_entity_poly.pdbx_strand_id
1 'polypeptide(L)'
;MDKMEQEIDLEQEQQTRRKAEKLLAKKAAARAAQNQLYKDHLQRERAFADETQRKFFESWETLCTEVKCEQMTEELRQQQQCFGTVVDRKNGYIDRLLAVREDIGEVHDKCLQRLRNIIDYYIRLKDFLATTMLKHYEADCLKLLLDFREEAAAKEQIEKCEILRDKKYAEMNALYRQLRATLDRYFQTVLFPERKKSYDRLVYYTQLEQQGIEKRRCQIAVAQLKKTQLEHTLALARIGGRRRLRTQHNYRRLLEHKVNVLKDQQQQLDEDYQTRLKQICSITHRLQEILAEHLSWGEKIAKQAAICAQYETEQDEQYAAKWFREATGDPDDFEDSQYFAYLMNKINRVEAIAIILREEKIGLKRENDELRAKFKSFCQLHKINDPKQLLLCGQEVSPLA
;
A
#
# COMPACT_ATOMS: atom_id res chain seq x y z
N MET A 1 17.31 3.86 50.65
CA MET A 1 18.12 3.57 49.45
C MET A 1 17.30 3.65 48.17
N ASP A 2 15.96 3.66 48.27
CA ASP A 2 15.01 3.67 47.15
C ASP A 2 15.04 4.87 46.19
N LYS A 3 15.50 6.06 46.61
CA LYS A 3 15.59 7.23 45.71
C LYS A 3 16.67 7.09 44.65
N MET A 4 17.78 6.45 45.00
CA MET A 4 18.93 6.29 44.10
C MET A 4 18.68 5.17 43.09
N GLU A 5 17.98 4.11 43.49
CA GLU A 5 17.53 3.05 42.58
C GLU A 5 16.45 3.54 41.60
N GLN A 6 15.52 4.40 42.04
CA GLN A 6 14.51 5.01 41.16
C GLN A 6 15.11 5.98 40.12
N GLU A 7 16.16 6.74 40.46
CA GLU A 7 16.86 7.62 39.51
C GLU A 7 17.65 6.83 38.46
N ILE A 8 18.30 5.73 38.85
CA ILE A 8 19.05 4.85 37.95
C ILE A 8 18.11 4.16 36.94
N ASP A 9 16.92 3.75 37.37
CA ASP A 9 15.93 3.09 36.50
C ASP A 9 15.34 4.08 35.46
N LEU A 10 15.11 5.34 35.87
CA LEU A 10 14.64 6.42 34.99
C LEU A 10 15.67 6.82 33.93
N GLU A 11 16.95 6.86 34.28
CA GLU A 11 18.03 7.11 33.30
C GLU A 11 18.17 5.97 32.28
N GLN A 12 18.04 4.71 32.72
CA GLN A 12 18.08 3.55 31.82
C GLN A 12 16.88 3.53 30.87
N GLU A 13 15.68 3.87 31.35
CA GLU A 13 14.49 3.99 30.52
C GLU A 13 14.61 5.13 29.49
N GLN A 14 15.18 6.28 29.88
CA GLN A 14 15.44 7.38 28.95
C GLN A 14 16.50 7.01 27.89
N GLN A 15 17.54 6.27 28.26
CA GLN A 15 18.55 5.82 27.31
C GLN A 15 17.99 4.79 26.30
N THR A 16 17.12 3.88 26.75
CA THR A 16 16.47 2.91 25.85
C THR A 16 15.51 3.59 24.89
N ARG A 17 14.71 4.57 25.34
CA ARG A 17 13.86 5.40 24.47
C ARG A 17 14.68 6.16 23.42
N ARG A 18 15.78 6.82 23.82
CA ARG A 18 16.67 7.53 22.88
C ARG A 18 17.31 6.59 21.85
N LYS A 19 17.67 5.36 22.25
CA LYS A 19 18.18 4.33 21.31
C LYS A 19 17.10 3.89 20.32
N ALA A 20 15.87 3.67 20.79
CA ALA A 20 14.73 3.30 19.95
C ALA A 20 14.37 4.40 18.93
N GLU A 21 14.35 5.67 19.37
CA GLU A 21 14.14 6.84 18.50
C GLU A 21 15.23 6.96 17.44
N LYS A 22 16.51 6.82 17.83
CA LYS A 22 17.62 6.82 16.87
C LYS A 22 17.51 5.68 15.85
N LEU A 23 17.10 4.49 16.29
CA LEU A 23 16.90 3.35 15.39
C LEU A 23 15.75 3.59 14.40
N LEU A 24 14.63 4.15 14.88
CA LEU A 24 13.49 4.52 14.04
C LEU A 24 13.85 5.61 13.04
N ALA A 25 14.55 6.67 13.47
CA ALA A 25 15.05 7.73 12.61
C ALA A 25 16.00 7.17 11.54
N LYS A 26 16.91 6.26 11.91
CA LYS A 26 17.81 5.60 10.97
C LYS A 26 17.05 4.75 9.94
N LYS A 27 16.03 4.00 10.35
CA LYS A 27 15.18 3.22 9.44
C LYS A 27 14.37 4.12 8.50
N ALA A 28 13.84 5.24 9.01
CA ALA A 28 13.12 6.22 8.21
C ALA A 28 14.04 6.87 7.16
N ALA A 29 15.24 7.29 7.57
CA ALA A 29 16.26 7.84 6.67
C ALA A 29 16.69 6.83 5.59
N ALA A 30 16.88 5.56 5.96
CA ALA A 30 17.23 4.51 5.01
C ALA A 30 16.11 4.29 3.96
N ARG A 31 14.85 4.28 4.36
CA ARG A 31 13.71 4.19 3.42
C ARG A 31 13.60 5.42 2.52
N ALA A 32 13.80 6.62 3.07
CA ALA A 32 13.81 7.84 2.28
C ALA A 32 14.93 7.83 1.23
N ALA A 33 16.14 7.42 1.62
CA ALA A 33 17.26 7.27 0.69
C ALA A 33 16.98 6.23 -0.40
N GLN A 34 16.42 5.06 -0.04
CA GLN A 34 16.02 4.04 -1.01
C GLN A 34 14.95 4.57 -1.99
N ASN A 35 13.96 5.30 -1.48
CA ASN A 35 12.94 5.92 -2.32
C ASN A 35 13.53 6.95 -3.28
N GLN A 36 14.48 7.76 -2.82
CA GLN A 36 15.18 8.71 -3.67
C GLN A 36 15.95 8.00 -4.78
N LEU A 37 16.70 6.95 -4.44
CA LEU A 37 17.42 6.13 -5.43
C LEU A 37 16.52 5.57 -6.53
N TYR A 38 15.31 5.10 -6.18
CA TYR A 38 14.33 4.67 -7.19
C TYR A 38 13.82 5.83 -8.06
N LYS A 39 13.65 7.04 -7.50
CA LYS A 39 13.23 8.22 -8.28
C LYS A 39 14.32 8.58 -9.28
N ASP A 40 15.55 8.65 -8.80
CA ASP A 40 16.73 8.96 -9.61
C ASP A 40 16.99 7.88 -10.66
N HIS A 41 16.67 6.61 -10.38
CA HIS A 41 16.75 5.54 -11.37
C HIS A 41 15.73 5.72 -12.50
N LEU A 42 14.46 5.98 -12.17
CA LEU A 42 13.43 6.21 -13.19
C LEU A 42 13.73 7.45 -14.04
N GLN A 43 14.27 8.50 -13.44
CA GLN A 43 14.72 9.69 -14.15
C GLN A 43 15.91 9.42 -15.07
N ARG A 44 16.90 8.64 -14.60
CA ARG A 44 18.04 8.23 -15.44
C ARG A 44 17.60 7.33 -16.60
N GLU A 45 16.70 6.39 -16.37
CA GLU A 45 16.14 5.54 -17.42
C GLU A 45 15.39 6.36 -18.48
N ARG A 46 14.63 7.38 -18.06
CA ARG A 46 13.98 8.31 -18.99
C ARG A 46 14.99 9.09 -19.81
N ALA A 47 15.97 9.71 -19.15
CA ALA A 47 17.02 10.47 -19.84
C ALA A 47 17.82 9.60 -20.81
N PHE A 48 18.12 8.36 -20.42
CA PHE A 48 18.80 7.39 -21.27
C PHE A 48 17.92 6.97 -22.47
N ALA A 49 16.62 6.77 -22.26
CA ALA A 49 15.68 6.48 -23.34
C ALA A 49 15.60 7.64 -24.34
N ASP A 50 15.51 8.88 -23.87
CA ASP A 50 15.47 10.08 -24.70
C ASP A 50 16.77 10.27 -25.50
N GLU A 51 17.92 10.04 -24.87
CA GLU A 51 19.23 10.12 -25.54
C GLU A 51 19.40 9.02 -26.59
N THR A 52 18.99 7.79 -26.26
CA THR A 52 19.03 6.65 -27.18
C THR A 52 18.09 6.87 -28.36
N GLN A 53 16.88 7.38 -28.10
CA GLN A 53 15.90 7.73 -29.12
C GLN A 53 16.47 8.77 -30.10
N ARG A 54 17.10 9.85 -29.59
CA ARG A 54 17.76 10.85 -30.45
C ARG A 54 18.85 10.23 -31.32
N LYS A 55 19.82 9.53 -30.71
CA LYS A 55 20.95 8.94 -31.43
C LYS A 55 20.48 7.94 -32.49
N PHE A 56 19.48 7.13 -32.14
CA PHE A 56 18.89 6.16 -33.06
C PHE A 56 18.21 6.87 -34.23
N PHE A 57 17.40 7.90 -33.98
CA PHE A 57 16.74 8.64 -35.06
C PHE A 57 17.71 9.47 -35.91
N GLU A 58 18.77 10.04 -35.35
CA GLU A 58 19.84 10.68 -36.12
C GLU A 58 20.53 9.68 -37.06
N SER A 59 20.85 8.48 -36.56
CA SER A 59 21.42 7.41 -37.40
C SER A 59 20.45 6.93 -38.48
N TRP A 60 19.15 6.91 -38.17
CA TRP A 60 18.10 6.52 -39.10
C TRP A 60 17.88 7.55 -40.20
N GLU A 61 17.87 8.84 -39.86
CA GLU A 61 17.84 9.93 -40.85
C GLU A 61 19.03 9.88 -41.80
N THR A 62 20.23 9.64 -41.26
CA THR A 62 21.44 9.48 -42.07
C THR A 62 21.28 8.32 -43.07
N LEU A 63 20.77 7.18 -42.60
CA LEU A 63 20.49 6.01 -43.44
C LEU A 63 19.44 6.31 -44.53
N CYS A 64 18.37 7.04 -44.20
CA CYS A 64 17.37 7.50 -45.16
C CYS A 64 17.95 8.44 -46.22
N THR A 65 18.96 9.25 -45.91
CA THR A 65 19.62 10.13 -46.90
C THR A 65 20.57 9.40 -47.85
N GLU A 66 21.15 8.28 -47.42
CA GLU A 66 22.07 7.47 -48.23
C GLU A 66 21.35 6.53 -49.21
N VAL A 67 20.11 6.16 -48.88
CA VAL A 67 19.29 5.29 -49.72
C VAL A 67 18.79 6.04 -50.95
N LYS A 68 19.16 5.55 -52.15
CA LYS A 68 18.77 6.15 -53.44
C LYS A 68 17.37 5.74 -53.92
N CYS A 69 16.76 4.73 -53.29
CA CYS A 69 15.44 4.22 -53.65
C CYS A 69 14.36 4.92 -52.82
N GLU A 70 13.49 5.70 -53.47
CA GLU A 70 12.44 6.47 -52.78
C GLU A 70 11.47 5.59 -52.00
N GLN A 71 11.04 4.45 -52.56
CA GLN A 71 10.14 3.50 -51.88
C GLN A 71 10.75 2.95 -50.59
N MET A 72 12.03 2.58 -50.62
CA MET A 72 12.72 2.04 -49.45
C MET A 72 12.96 3.12 -48.39
N THR A 73 13.12 4.37 -48.81
CA THR A 73 13.20 5.53 -47.90
C THR A 73 11.86 5.74 -47.19
N GLU A 74 10.75 5.58 -47.89
CA GLU A 74 9.40 5.72 -47.33
C GLU A 74 9.07 4.60 -46.34
N GLU A 75 9.41 3.34 -46.66
CA GLU A 75 9.28 2.22 -45.72
C GLU A 75 10.12 2.43 -44.45
N LEU A 76 11.36 2.93 -44.60
CA LEU A 76 12.22 3.27 -43.46
C LEU A 76 11.61 4.38 -42.61
N ARG A 77 10.96 5.39 -43.20
CA ARG A 77 10.23 6.43 -42.45
C ARG A 77 9.00 5.88 -41.75
N GLN A 78 8.25 4.97 -42.36
CA GLN A 78 7.12 4.31 -41.71
C GLN A 78 7.58 3.47 -40.52
N GLN A 79 8.67 2.71 -40.67
CA GLN A 79 9.27 1.96 -39.56
C GLN A 79 9.78 2.90 -38.45
N GLN A 80 10.42 4.01 -38.81
CA GLN A 80 10.85 5.04 -37.87
C GLN A 80 9.66 5.56 -37.04
N GLN A 81 8.52 5.82 -37.70
CA GLN A 81 7.29 6.28 -37.05
C GLN A 81 6.73 5.20 -36.11
N CYS A 82 6.69 3.93 -36.54
CA CYS A 82 6.29 2.81 -35.71
C CYS A 82 7.17 2.68 -34.45
N PHE A 83 8.49 2.71 -34.59
CA PHE A 83 9.41 2.69 -33.44
C PHE A 83 9.22 3.92 -32.52
N GLY A 84 9.01 5.11 -33.11
CA GLY A 84 8.66 6.32 -32.36
C GLY A 84 7.45 6.10 -31.46
N THR A 85 6.35 5.56 -32.00
CA THR A 85 5.16 5.29 -31.18
C THR A 85 5.40 4.30 -30.04
N VAL A 86 6.28 3.31 -30.21
CA VAL A 86 6.64 2.35 -29.16
C VAL A 86 7.45 3.02 -28.06
N VAL A 87 8.43 3.84 -28.42
CA VAL A 87 9.24 4.62 -27.46
C VAL A 87 8.37 5.61 -26.71
N ASP A 88 7.49 6.33 -27.40
CA ASP A 88 6.55 7.27 -26.78
C ASP A 88 5.59 6.57 -25.81
N ARG A 89 5.10 5.37 -26.15
CA ARG A 89 4.29 4.55 -25.23
C ARG A 89 5.08 4.16 -23.98
N LYS A 90 6.33 3.72 -24.12
CA LYS A 90 7.22 3.38 -22.98
C LYS A 90 7.45 4.59 -22.09
N ASN A 91 7.82 5.73 -22.68
CA ASN A 91 8.06 6.98 -21.96
C ASN A 91 6.78 7.47 -21.25
N GLY A 92 5.62 7.35 -21.90
CA GLY A 92 4.32 7.62 -21.28
C GLY A 92 4.00 6.71 -20.09
N TYR A 93 4.44 5.44 -20.09
CA TYR A 93 4.33 4.58 -18.92
C TYR A 93 5.23 5.04 -17.76
N ILE A 94 6.47 5.41 -18.04
CA ILE A 94 7.40 5.95 -17.02
C ILE A 94 6.81 7.22 -16.39
N ASP A 95 6.23 8.10 -17.20
CA ASP A 95 5.63 9.35 -16.73
C ASP A 95 4.41 9.12 -15.84
N ARG A 96 3.54 8.18 -16.23
CA ARG A 96 2.41 7.76 -15.39
C ARG A 96 2.88 7.16 -14.07
N LEU A 97 3.94 6.35 -14.07
CA LEU A 97 4.50 5.78 -12.85
C LEU A 97 5.08 6.85 -11.93
N LEU A 98 5.75 7.86 -12.48
CA LEU A 98 6.24 9.01 -11.72
C LEU A 98 5.08 9.82 -11.11
N ALA A 99 4.05 10.12 -11.89
CA ALA A 99 2.88 10.88 -11.43
C ALA A 99 2.11 10.14 -10.32
N VAL A 100 1.79 8.85 -10.52
CA VAL A 100 1.10 8.02 -9.51
C VAL A 100 1.91 7.97 -8.20
N ARG A 101 3.24 7.96 -8.29
CA ARG A 101 4.09 7.96 -7.11
C ARG A 101 4.03 9.28 -6.36
N GLU A 102 3.96 10.41 -7.06
CA GLU A 102 3.79 11.72 -6.45
C GLU A 102 2.42 11.83 -5.76
N ASP A 103 1.36 11.36 -6.41
CA ASP A 103 0.01 11.30 -5.83
C ASP A 103 -0.03 10.45 -4.55
N ILE A 104 0.59 9.26 -4.57
CA ILE A 104 0.70 8.40 -3.39
C ILE A 104 1.46 9.10 -2.26
N GLY A 105 2.54 9.81 -2.60
CA GLY A 105 3.30 10.62 -1.66
C GLY A 105 2.44 11.68 -0.97
N GLU A 106 1.68 12.46 -1.75
CA GLU A 106 0.77 13.47 -1.20
C GLU A 106 -0.31 12.88 -0.31
N VAL A 107 -0.90 11.75 -0.71
CA VAL A 107 -1.93 11.07 0.09
C VAL A 107 -1.33 10.60 1.42
N HIS A 108 -0.13 10.02 1.39
CA HIS A 108 0.58 9.62 2.60
C HIS A 108 0.86 10.80 3.52
N ASP A 109 1.36 11.93 2.99
CA ASP A 109 1.64 13.13 3.78
C ASP A 109 0.37 13.72 4.40
N LYS A 110 -0.74 13.77 3.64
CA LYS A 110 -2.06 14.19 4.15
C LYS A 110 -2.53 13.27 5.29
N CYS A 111 -2.37 11.96 5.16
CA CYS A 111 -2.72 10.98 6.19
C CYS A 111 -1.86 11.13 7.45
N LEU A 112 -0.55 11.29 7.29
CA LEU A 112 0.38 11.51 8.40
C LEU A 112 0.08 12.81 9.14
N GLN A 113 -0.24 13.89 8.41
CA GLN A 113 -0.61 15.15 9.02
C GLN A 113 -1.94 15.05 9.79
N ARG A 114 -2.93 14.30 9.28
CA ARG A 114 -4.18 14.03 10.02
C ARG A 114 -3.91 13.26 11.31
N LEU A 115 -3.08 12.22 11.25
CA LEU A 115 -2.68 11.45 12.44
C LEU A 115 -1.97 12.33 13.47
N ARG A 116 -1.05 13.20 13.01
CA ARG A 116 -0.39 14.18 13.87
C ARG A 116 -1.39 15.09 14.58
N ASN A 117 -2.35 15.65 13.85
CA ASN A 117 -3.39 16.51 14.43
C ASN A 117 -4.24 15.78 15.48
N ILE A 118 -4.54 14.49 15.27
CA ILE A 118 -5.26 13.66 16.23
C ILE A 118 -4.42 13.44 17.49
N ILE A 119 -3.14 13.12 17.34
CA ILE A 119 -2.22 12.93 18.47
C ILE A 119 -2.09 14.24 19.27
N ASP A 120 -1.92 15.37 18.59
CA ASP A 120 -1.83 16.69 19.23
C ASP A 120 -3.12 17.02 20.00
N TYR A 121 -4.29 16.67 19.46
CA TYR A 121 -5.56 16.82 20.16
C TYR A 121 -5.63 15.95 21.43
N TYR A 122 -5.19 14.69 21.36
CA TYR A 122 -5.16 13.82 22.55
C TYR A 122 -4.17 14.30 23.61
N ILE A 123 -3.02 14.85 23.22
CA ILE A 123 -2.06 15.46 24.14
C ILE A 123 -2.72 16.65 24.84
N ARG A 124 -3.35 17.57 24.09
CA ARG A 124 -4.06 18.72 24.68
C ARG A 124 -5.18 18.29 25.61
N LEU A 125 -5.95 17.26 25.25
CA LEU A 125 -7.02 16.74 26.09
C LEU A 125 -6.47 16.13 27.38
N LYS A 126 -5.37 15.38 27.30
CA LYS A 126 -4.67 14.83 28.47
C LYS A 126 -4.20 15.96 29.38
N ASP A 127 -3.54 16.98 28.84
CA ASP A 127 -3.01 18.10 29.63
C ASP A 127 -4.15 18.90 30.28
N PHE A 128 -5.25 19.12 29.56
CA PHE A 128 -6.46 19.74 30.11
C PHE A 128 -7.06 18.92 31.26
N LEU A 129 -7.22 17.61 31.07
CA LEU A 129 -7.75 16.71 32.10
C LEU A 129 -6.84 16.66 33.32
N ALA A 130 -5.53 16.53 33.13
CA ALA A 130 -4.55 16.51 34.20
C ALA A 130 -4.58 17.82 35.00
N THR A 131 -4.59 18.96 34.32
CA THR A 131 -4.66 20.28 34.95
C THR A 131 -5.97 20.47 35.72
N THR A 132 -7.10 20.06 35.14
CA THR A 132 -8.41 20.21 35.78
C THR A 132 -8.58 19.29 36.98
N MET A 133 -8.15 18.02 36.86
CA MET A 133 -8.18 17.07 37.96
C MET A 133 -7.24 17.48 39.09
N LEU A 134 -6.05 17.99 38.78
CA LEU A 134 -5.11 18.50 39.77
C LEU A 134 -5.72 19.68 40.54
N LYS A 135 -6.32 20.66 39.83
CA LYS A 135 -7.01 21.79 40.47
C LYS A 135 -8.16 21.35 41.38
N HIS A 136 -8.96 20.37 40.95
CA HIS A 136 -10.03 19.81 41.79
C HIS A 136 -9.47 19.10 43.02
N TYR A 137 -8.43 18.30 42.85
CA TYR A 137 -7.77 17.60 43.95
C TYR A 137 -7.19 18.58 44.98
N GLU A 138 -6.50 19.63 44.53
CA GLU A 138 -5.96 20.69 45.40
C GLU A 138 -7.07 21.43 46.15
N ALA A 139 -8.17 21.77 45.47
CA ALA A 139 -9.32 22.42 46.08
C ALA A 139 -10.00 21.52 47.13
N ASP A 140 -10.17 20.23 46.83
CA ASP A 140 -10.75 19.26 47.76
C ASP A 140 -9.84 19.05 48.98
N CYS A 141 -8.51 18.97 48.79
CA CYS A 141 -7.55 18.91 49.88
C CYS A 141 -7.63 20.13 50.79
N LEU A 142 -7.69 21.35 50.22
CA LEU A 142 -7.83 22.58 51.00
C LEU A 142 -9.13 22.62 51.79
N LYS A 143 -10.24 22.19 51.17
CA LYS A 143 -11.54 22.11 51.84
C LYS A 143 -11.50 21.11 53.01
N LEU A 144 -10.93 19.93 52.79
CA LEU A 144 -10.81 18.91 53.83
C LEU A 144 -9.96 19.39 55.02
N LEU A 145 -8.89 20.15 54.75
CA LEU A 145 -8.05 20.75 55.78
C LEU A 145 -8.80 21.83 56.59
N LEU A 146 -9.68 22.61 55.94
CA LEU A 146 -10.53 23.58 56.63
C LEU A 146 -11.56 22.86 57.51
N ASP A 147 -12.27 21.87 56.95
CA ASP A 147 -13.25 21.06 57.69
C ASP A 147 -12.59 20.42 58.93
N PHE A 148 -11.37 19.89 58.79
CA PHE A 148 -10.63 19.30 59.90
C PHE A 148 -10.23 20.33 60.98
N ARG A 149 -9.87 21.55 60.58
CA ARG A 149 -9.56 22.64 61.53
C ARG A 149 -10.82 23.07 62.30
N GLU A 150 -11.94 23.19 61.62
CA GLU A 150 -13.22 23.52 62.25
C GLU A 150 -13.66 22.43 63.24
N GLU A 151 -13.49 21.15 62.87
CA GLU A 151 -13.79 20.03 63.75
C GLU A 151 -12.84 19.99 64.97
N ALA A 152 -11.56 20.30 64.80
CA ALA A 152 -10.61 20.41 65.90
C ALA A 152 -10.96 21.54 66.86
N ALA A 153 -11.34 22.72 66.36
CA ALA A 153 -11.80 23.84 67.18
C ALA A 153 -13.10 23.54 67.93
N ALA A 154 -14.03 22.82 67.29
CA ALA A 154 -15.26 22.35 67.92
C ALA A 154 -14.99 21.35 69.05
N LYS A 155 -14.03 20.42 68.87
CA LYS A 155 -13.61 19.48 69.92
C LYS A 155 -13.01 20.20 71.13
N GLU A 156 -12.19 21.23 70.92
CA GLU A 156 -11.62 22.02 72.02
C GLU A 156 -12.70 22.80 72.81
N GLN A 157 -13.73 23.30 72.13
CA GLN A 157 -14.89 23.92 72.80
C GLN A 157 -15.73 22.91 73.57
N ILE A 158 -15.92 21.69 73.03
CA ILE A 158 -16.63 20.62 73.71
C ILE A 158 -15.89 20.28 75.00
N GLU A 159 -14.58 20.02 74.94
CA GLU A 159 -13.75 19.67 76.09
C GLU A 159 -13.80 20.75 77.19
N LYS A 160 -13.73 22.04 76.82
CA LYS A 160 -13.94 23.17 77.75
C LYS A 160 -15.33 23.13 78.40
N CYS A 161 -16.38 22.80 77.65
CA CYS A 161 -17.74 22.65 78.18
C CYS A 161 -17.87 21.43 79.11
N GLU A 162 -17.19 20.32 78.81
CA GLU A 162 -17.22 19.11 79.63
C GLU A 162 -16.59 19.35 81.01
N ILE A 163 -15.43 20.01 81.04
CA ILE A 163 -14.75 20.41 82.29
C ILE A 163 -15.66 21.31 83.14
N LEU A 164 -16.38 22.23 82.51
CA LEU A 164 -17.28 23.17 83.20
C LEU A 164 -18.54 22.46 83.73
N ARG A 165 -19.07 21.50 82.97
CA ARG A 165 -20.17 20.62 83.38
C ARG A 165 -19.79 19.77 84.58
N ASP A 166 -18.62 19.13 84.56
CA ASP A 166 -18.19 18.26 85.65
C ASP A 166 -17.97 19.03 86.96
N LYS A 167 -17.43 20.26 86.86
CA LYS A 167 -17.34 21.18 87.99
C LYS A 167 -18.72 21.53 88.56
N LYS A 168 -19.71 21.80 87.71
CA LYS A 168 -21.09 22.11 88.12
C LYS A 168 -21.82 20.89 88.70
N TYR A 169 -21.59 19.70 88.17
CA TYR A 169 -22.11 18.45 88.72
C TYR A 169 -21.55 18.14 90.11
N ALA A 170 -20.26 18.42 90.34
CA ALA A 170 -19.65 18.29 91.66
C ALA A 170 -20.27 19.25 92.68
N GLU A 171 -20.47 20.52 92.30
CA GLU A 171 -21.17 21.54 93.11
C GLU A 171 -22.62 21.12 93.41
N MET A 172 -23.35 20.64 92.41
CA MET A 172 -24.73 20.18 92.54
C MET A 172 -24.86 18.94 93.44
N ASN A 173 -23.95 17.97 93.33
CA ASN A 173 -23.93 16.79 94.20
C ASN A 173 -23.64 17.14 95.67
N ALA A 174 -22.79 18.15 95.92
CA ALA A 174 -22.56 18.66 97.26
C ALA A 174 -23.83 19.29 97.85
N LEU A 175 -24.54 20.10 97.05
CA LEU A 175 -25.83 20.70 97.43
C LEU A 175 -26.92 19.65 97.64
N TYR A 176 -27.00 18.61 96.81
CA TYR A 176 -27.99 17.53 96.97
C TYR A 176 -27.84 16.77 98.29
N ARG A 177 -26.60 16.53 98.74
CA ARG A 177 -26.34 15.89 100.04
C ARG A 177 -26.77 16.78 101.19
N GLN A 178 -26.51 18.09 101.10
CA GLN A 178 -27.00 19.07 102.08
C GLN A 178 -28.52 19.14 102.07
N LEU A 179 -29.16 19.22 100.90
CA LEU A 179 -30.61 19.31 100.76
C LEU A 179 -31.34 18.08 101.32
N ARG A 180 -30.78 16.88 101.12
CA ARG A 180 -31.36 15.63 101.64
C ARG A 180 -31.33 15.57 103.18
N ALA A 181 -30.24 16.03 103.79
CA ALA A 181 -30.13 16.18 105.24
C ALA A 181 -31.12 17.22 105.81
N THR A 182 -31.40 18.29 105.05
CA THR A 182 -32.38 19.32 105.44
C THR A 182 -33.82 18.85 105.19
N LEU A 183 -34.08 18.06 104.14
CA LEU A 183 -35.40 17.51 103.79
C LEU A 183 -35.88 16.48 104.81
N ASP A 184 -35.02 15.58 105.28
CA ASP A 184 -35.35 14.63 106.36
C ASP A 184 -35.75 15.35 107.66
N ARG A 185 -35.17 16.52 107.91
CA ARG A 185 -35.49 17.38 109.07
C ARG A 185 -36.75 18.22 108.87
N TYR A 186 -37.12 18.53 107.63
CA TYR A 186 -38.24 19.41 107.31
C TYR A 186 -39.56 18.64 107.09
N PHE A 187 -39.52 17.36 106.70
CA PHE A 187 -40.72 16.53 106.62
C PHE A 187 -41.37 16.22 107.98
N GLN A 188 -40.69 16.48 109.10
CA GLN A 188 -41.24 16.27 110.44
C GLN A 188 -42.15 17.39 110.97
N THR A 189 -42.24 18.58 110.35
CA THR A 189 -42.79 19.71 111.13
C THR A 189 -43.79 20.67 110.47
N VAL A 190 -43.69 21.11 109.21
CA VAL A 190 -44.59 22.19 108.75
C VAL A 190 -44.74 22.19 107.23
N LEU A 191 -45.96 22.09 106.70
CA LEU A 191 -46.22 22.33 105.27
C LEU A 191 -47.14 23.56 105.10
N PHE A 192 -46.61 24.57 104.40
CA PHE A 192 -47.28 25.72 103.81
C PHE A 192 -46.49 26.16 102.52
N PRO A 193 -46.98 27.11 101.69
CA PRO A 193 -47.15 27.00 100.23
C PRO A 193 -45.91 27.23 99.32
N GLU A 194 -44.70 27.37 99.86
CA GLU A 194 -43.49 27.63 99.05
C GLU A 194 -43.03 26.42 98.22
N ARG A 195 -43.38 25.20 98.64
CA ARG A 195 -43.06 23.96 97.91
C ARG A 195 -43.73 23.87 96.53
N LYS A 196 -44.83 24.61 96.31
CA LYS A 196 -45.50 24.70 94.99
C LYS A 196 -44.62 25.42 93.96
N LYS A 197 -43.95 26.52 94.36
CA LYS A 197 -43.05 27.28 93.47
C LYS A 197 -41.83 26.48 93.01
N SER A 198 -41.29 25.62 93.88
CA SER A 198 -40.16 24.75 93.55
C SER A 198 -40.56 23.62 92.60
N TYR A 199 -41.76 23.06 92.76
CA TYR A 199 -42.33 22.08 91.83
C TYR A 199 -42.59 22.71 90.46
N ASP A 200 -43.20 23.90 90.40
CA ASP A 200 -43.46 24.60 89.14
C ASP A 200 -42.16 24.92 88.37
N ARG A 201 -41.08 25.25 89.06
CA ARG A 201 -39.74 25.41 88.45
C ARG A 201 -39.19 24.10 87.92
N LEU A 202 -39.39 22.99 88.61
CA LEU A 202 -38.96 21.66 88.15
C LEU A 202 -39.69 21.28 86.86
N VAL A 203 -41.01 21.48 86.81
CA VAL A 203 -41.83 21.23 85.61
C VAL A 203 -41.38 22.08 84.43
N TYR A 204 -41.05 23.36 84.65
CA TYR A 204 -40.51 24.22 83.60
C TYR A 204 -39.20 23.70 83.00
N TYR A 205 -38.25 23.24 83.82
CA TYR A 205 -37.01 22.67 83.31
C TYR A 205 -37.22 21.36 82.55
N THR A 206 -38.13 20.49 83.00
CA THR A 206 -38.49 19.26 82.28
C THR A 206 -39.12 19.57 80.92
N GLN A 207 -39.95 20.61 80.82
CA GLN A 207 -40.51 21.07 79.53
C GLN A 207 -39.43 21.60 78.60
N LEU A 208 -38.45 22.34 79.12
CA LEU A 208 -37.33 22.88 78.33
C LEU A 208 -36.42 21.74 77.80
N GLU A 209 -36.18 20.71 78.61
CA GLU A 209 -35.47 19.50 78.19
C GLU A 209 -36.25 18.72 77.13
N GLN A 210 -37.56 18.56 77.29
CA GLN A 210 -38.43 17.92 76.30
C GLN A 210 -38.39 18.65 74.95
N GLN A 211 -38.45 19.98 74.94
CA GLN A 211 -38.26 20.79 73.71
C GLN A 211 -36.88 20.56 73.09
N GLY A 212 -35.84 20.41 73.89
CA GLY A 212 -34.50 20.06 73.42
C GLY A 212 -34.44 18.68 72.75
N ILE A 213 -35.12 17.69 73.33
CA ILE A 213 -35.22 16.32 72.78
C ILE A 213 -36.01 16.34 71.46
N GLU A 214 -37.13 17.06 71.40
CA GLU A 214 -37.93 17.20 70.18
C GLU A 214 -37.17 17.87 69.05
N LYS A 215 -36.44 18.96 69.32
CA LYS A 215 -35.56 19.60 68.33
C LYS A 215 -34.53 18.63 67.75
N ARG A 216 -33.89 17.81 68.60
CA ARG A 216 -32.94 16.79 68.16
C ARG A 216 -33.61 15.69 67.32
N ARG A 217 -34.82 15.24 67.70
CA ARG A 217 -35.60 14.28 66.91
C ARG A 217 -35.93 14.83 65.52
N CYS A 218 -36.33 16.10 65.41
CA CYS A 218 -36.55 16.75 64.13
C CYS A 218 -35.27 16.80 63.28
N GLN A 219 -34.12 17.14 63.86
CA GLN A 219 -32.83 17.15 63.15
C GLN A 219 -32.44 15.75 62.64
N ILE A 220 -32.64 14.71 63.46
CA ILE A 220 -32.40 13.32 63.05
C ILE A 220 -33.32 12.92 61.89
N ALA A 221 -34.61 13.29 61.94
CA ALA A 221 -35.54 12.99 60.85
C ALA A 221 -35.13 13.68 59.54
N VAL A 222 -34.68 14.94 59.59
CA VAL A 222 -34.15 15.67 58.42
C VAL A 222 -32.89 14.99 57.88
N ALA A 223 -31.96 14.58 58.75
CA ALA A 223 -30.75 13.88 58.35
C ALA A 223 -31.06 12.52 57.70
N GLN A 224 -32.03 11.77 58.23
CA GLN A 224 -32.49 10.51 57.66
C GLN A 224 -33.11 10.70 56.27
N LEU A 225 -33.94 11.74 56.08
CA LEU A 225 -34.53 12.05 54.79
C LEU A 225 -33.45 12.46 53.76
N LYS A 226 -32.45 13.23 54.18
CA LYS A 226 -31.30 13.56 53.31
C LYS A 226 -30.48 12.32 52.96
N LYS A 227 -30.30 11.40 53.90
CA LYS A 227 -29.63 10.11 53.65
C LYS A 227 -30.36 9.29 52.60
N THR A 228 -31.68 9.12 52.71
CA THR A 228 -32.46 8.34 51.72
C THR A 228 -32.46 8.99 50.34
N GLN A 229 -32.51 10.33 50.27
CA GLN A 229 -32.34 11.07 49.01
C GLN A 229 -30.98 10.80 48.36
N LEU A 230 -29.89 10.89 49.13
CA LEU A 230 -28.54 10.62 48.62
C LEU A 230 -28.37 9.16 48.20
N GLU A 231 -28.91 8.20 48.95
CA GLU A 231 -28.91 6.79 48.59
C GLU A 231 -29.65 6.55 47.26
N HIS A 232 -30.78 7.23 47.04
CA HIS A 232 -31.53 7.16 45.79
C HIS A 232 -30.73 7.75 44.61
N THR A 233 -30.15 8.94 44.77
CA THR A 233 -29.31 9.57 43.73
C THR A 233 -28.10 8.70 43.39
N LEU A 234 -27.48 8.09 44.40
CA LEU A 234 -26.34 7.20 44.22
C LEU A 234 -26.73 5.92 43.48
N ALA A 235 -27.92 5.36 43.77
CA ALA A 235 -28.46 4.23 43.03
C ALA A 235 -28.69 4.57 41.54
N LEU A 236 -29.28 5.73 41.25
CA LEU A 236 -29.47 6.22 39.88
C LEU A 236 -28.14 6.40 39.14
N ALA A 237 -27.14 7.01 39.80
CA ALA A 237 -25.81 7.18 39.22
C ALA A 237 -25.14 5.83 38.91
N ARG A 238 -25.28 4.84 39.80
CA ARG A 238 -24.78 3.47 39.57
C ARG A 238 -25.48 2.79 38.39
N ILE A 239 -26.79 2.95 38.24
CA ILE A 239 -27.56 2.40 37.10
C ILE A 239 -27.10 3.08 35.79
N GLY A 240 -26.97 4.41 35.79
CA GLY A 240 -26.47 5.18 34.65
C GLY A 240 -25.06 4.76 34.22
N GLY A 241 -24.14 4.63 35.19
CA GLY A 241 -22.78 4.15 34.95
C GLY A 241 -22.74 2.74 34.35
N ARG A 242 -23.53 1.80 34.91
CA ARG A 242 -23.62 0.42 34.36
C ARG A 242 -24.18 0.39 32.94
N ARG A 243 -25.20 1.20 32.64
CA ARG A 243 -25.76 1.30 31.28
C ARG A 243 -24.71 1.83 30.29
N ARG A 244 -24.01 2.90 30.64
CA ARG A 244 -22.95 3.49 29.79
C ARG A 244 -21.83 2.48 29.50
N LEU A 245 -21.38 1.73 30.52
CA LEU A 245 -20.36 0.68 30.35
C LEU A 245 -20.84 -0.44 29.43
N ARG A 246 -22.09 -0.90 29.58
CA ARG A 246 -22.67 -1.93 28.69
C ARG A 246 -22.73 -1.43 27.25
N THR A 247 -23.18 -0.20 27.03
CA THR A 247 -23.23 0.41 25.70
C THR A 247 -21.84 0.51 25.07
N GLN A 248 -20.83 0.98 25.82
CA GLN A 248 -19.44 1.03 25.33
C GLN A 248 -18.90 -0.37 25.00
N HIS A 249 -19.17 -1.37 25.85
CA HIS A 249 -18.76 -2.75 25.59
C HIS A 249 -19.40 -3.31 24.33
N ASN A 250 -20.70 -3.06 24.11
CA ASN A 250 -21.40 -3.49 22.90
C ASN A 250 -20.85 -2.82 21.64
N TYR A 251 -20.59 -1.50 21.68
CA TYR A 251 -19.97 -0.81 20.56
C TYR A 251 -18.56 -1.32 20.25
N ARG A 252 -17.77 -1.60 21.28
CA ARG A 252 -16.44 -2.20 21.12
C ARG A 252 -16.53 -3.56 20.41
N ARG A 253 -17.42 -4.45 20.87
CA ARG A 253 -17.64 -5.76 20.23
C ARG A 253 -18.09 -5.63 18.77
N LEU A 254 -18.97 -4.68 18.47
CA LEU A 254 -19.42 -4.43 17.11
C LEU A 254 -18.27 -3.96 16.21
N LEU A 255 -17.42 -3.07 16.71
CA LEU A 255 -16.23 -2.60 15.98
C LEU A 255 -15.21 -3.72 15.79
N GLU A 256 -14.96 -4.54 16.80
CA GLU A 256 -14.09 -5.73 16.70
C GLU A 256 -14.61 -6.69 15.63
N HIS A 257 -15.93 -6.95 15.59
CA HIS A 257 -16.53 -7.76 14.55
C HIS A 257 -16.39 -7.13 13.15
N LYS A 258 -16.64 -5.83 13.01
CA LYS A 258 -16.47 -5.11 11.74
C LYS A 258 -15.03 -5.15 11.24
N VAL A 259 -14.05 -5.02 12.14
CA VAL A 259 -12.62 -5.14 11.79
C VAL A 259 -12.30 -6.54 11.28
N ASN A 260 -12.83 -7.59 11.91
CA ASN A 260 -12.62 -8.96 11.44
C ASN A 260 -13.23 -9.18 10.05
N VAL A 261 -14.48 -8.73 9.82
CA VAL A 261 -15.10 -8.80 8.48
C VAL A 261 -14.26 -8.08 7.42
N LEU A 262 -13.73 -6.90 7.73
CA LEU A 262 -12.87 -6.16 6.80
C LEU A 262 -11.53 -6.88 6.53
N LYS A 263 -10.97 -7.57 7.52
CA LYS A 263 -9.77 -8.40 7.33
C LYS A 263 -10.05 -9.59 6.42
N ASP A 264 -11.17 -10.28 6.63
CA ASP A 264 -11.57 -11.42 5.80
C ASP A 264 -11.81 -10.98 4.35
N GLN A 265 -12.46 -9.82 4.14
CA GLN A 265 -12.65 -9.22 2.82
C GLN A 265 -11.32 -8.85 2.15
N GLN A 266 -10.38 -8.27 2.90
CA GLN A 266 -9.06 -7.94 2.37
C GLN A 266 -8.31 -9.21 1.94
N GLN A 267 -8.38 -10.27 2.75
CA GLN A 267 -7.75 -11.55 2.42
C GLN A 267 -8.33 -12.17 1.14
N GLN A 268 -9.66 -12.15 0.99
CA GLN A 268 -10.32 -12.63 -0.23
C GLN A 268 -9.87 -11.84 -1.47
N LEU A 269 -9.79 -10.51 -1.36
CA LEU A 269 -9.30 -9.66 -2.45
C LEU A 269 -7.84 -9.99 -2.80
N ASP A 270 -6.97 -10.18 -1.81
CA ASP A 270 -5.57 -10.54 -2.03
C ASP A 270 -5.43 -11.90 -2.73
N GLU A 271 -6.25 -12.88 -2.36
CA GLU A 271 -6.31 -14.20 -3.01
C GLU A 271 -6.80 -14.10 -4.47
N ASP A 272 -7.82 -13.29 -4.73
CA ASP A 272 -8.33 -12.99 -6.07
C ASP A 272 -7.28 -12.31 -6.95
N TYR A 273 -6.57 -11.30 -6.40
CA TYR A 273 -5.49 -10.61 -7.11
C TYR A 273 -4.35 -11.56 -7.47
N GLN A 274 -3.92 -12.42 -6.55
CA GLN A 274 -2.89 -13.42 -6.83
C GLN A 274 -3.33 -14.40 -7.92
N THR A 275 -4.60 -14.83 -7.90
CA THR A 275 -5.14 -15.74 -8.90
C THR A 275 -5.18 -15.10 -10.29
N ARG A 276 -5.63 -13.84 -10.38
CA ARG A 276 -5.63 -13.07 -11.64
C ARG A 276 -4.21 -12.83 -12.15
N LEU A 277 -3.27 -12.51 -11.27
CA LEU A 277 -1.87 -12.31 -11.64
C LEU A 277 -1.28 -13.59 -12.25
N LYS A 278 -1.53 -14.76 -11.64
CA LYS A 278 -1.11 -16.06 -12.17
C LYS A 278 -1.68 -16.33 -13.57
N GLN A 279 -2.96 -16.02 -13.79
CA GLN A 279 -3.61 -16.16 -15.10
C GLN A 279 -3.01 -15.23 -16.16
N ILE A 280 -2.75 -13.97 -15.81
CA ILE A 280 -2.12 -13.02 -16.73
C ILE A 280 -0.70 -13.50 -17.08
N CYS A 281 0.08 -13.94 -16.09
CA CYS A 281 1.41 -14.49 -16.34
C CYS A 281 1.38 -15.73 -17.24
N SER A 282 0.44 -16.66 -17.04
CA SER A 282 0.35 -17.85 -17.89
C SER A 282 -0.03 -17.51 -19.34
N ILE A 283 -0.98 -16.60 -19.54
CA ILE A 283 -1.36 -16.11 -20.88
C ILE A 283 -0.17 -15.42 -21.54
N THR A 284 0.54 -14.57 -20.80
CA THR A 284 1.70 -13.84 -21.32
C THR A 284 2.82 -14.78 -21.75
N HIS A 285 3.12 -15.81 -20.94
CA HIS A 285 4.09 -16.84 -21.32
C HIS A 285 3.63 -17.61 -22.56
N ARG A 286 2.34 -17.96 -22.65
CA ARG A 286 1.82 -18.67 -23.82
C ARG A 286 1.92 -17.84 -25.10
N LEU A 287 1.64 -16.54 -25.02
CA LEU A 287 1.81 -15.61 -26.14
C LEU A 287 3.28 -15.49 -26.53
N GLN A 288 4.19 -15.42 -25.55
CA GLN A 288 5.62 -15.38 -25.82
C GLN A 288 6.11 -16.65 -26.53
N GLU A 289 5.64 -17.83 -26.14
CA GLU A 289 5.93 -19.10 -26.83
C GLU A 289 5.47 -19.06 -28.28
N ILE A 290 4.21 -18.67 -28.54
CA ILE A 290 3.64 -18.60 -29.88
C ILE A 290 4.39 -17.58 -30.75
N LEU A 291 4.73 -16.41 -30.20
CA LEU A 291 5.51 -15.40 -30.91
C LEU A 291 6.93 -15.88 -31.22
N ALA A 292 7.57 -16.59 -30.31
CA ALA A 292 8.89 -17.19 -30.55
C ALA A 292 8.84 -18.29 -31.62
N GLU A 293 7.78 -19.11 -31.63
CA GLU A 293 7.53 -20.07 -32.70
C GLU A 293 7.38 -19.35 -34.04
N HIS A 294 6.50 -18.36 -34.15
CA HIS A 294 6.32 -17.58 -35.38
C HIS A 294 7.62 -16.89 -35.84
N LEU A 295 8.41 -16.34 -34.92
CA LEU A 295 9.72 -15.78 -35.23
C LEU A 295 10.65 -16.85 -35.84
N SER A 296 10.71 -18.03 -35.23
CA SER A 296 11.53 -19.13 -35.75
C SER A 296 11.09 -19.61 -37.14
N TRP A 297 9.79 -19.58 -37.43
CA TRP A 297 9.26 -19.89 -38.76
C TRP A 297 9.62 -18.79 -39.76
N GLY A 298 9.46 -17.52 -39.37
CA GLY A 298 9.88 -16.37 -40.18
C GLY A 298 11.37 -16.41 -40.52
N GLU A 299 12.23 -16.72 -39.54
CA GLU A 299 13.68 -16.88 -39.77
C GLU A 299 13.99 -18.02 -40.75
N LYS A 300 13.30 -19.17 -40.63
CA LYS A 300 13.48 -20.29 -41.56
C LYS A 300 13.07 -19.92 -42.98
N ILE A 301 11.93 -19.25 -43.14
CA ILE A 301 11.44 -18.78 -44.44
C ILE A 301 12.43 -17.78 -45.04
N ALA A 302 12.88 -16.79 -44.26
CA ALA A 302 13.86 -15.79 -44.72
C ALA A 302 15.19 -16.43 -45.12
N LYS A 303 15.71 -17.37 -44.33
CA LYS A 303 16.93 -18.13 -44.66
C LYS A 303 16.77 -18.93 -45.96
N GLN A 304 15.64 -19.62 -46.11
CA GLN A 304 15.37 -20.40 -47.33
C GLN A 304 15.25 -19.48 -48.55
N ALA A 305 14.54 -18.37 -48.42
CA ALA A 305 14.41 -17.37 -49.48
C ALA A 305 15.78 -16.79 -49.89
N ALA A 306 16.65 -16.48 -48.92
CA ALA A 306 18.00 -16.00 -49.18
C ALA A 306 18.86 -17.04 -49.92
N ILE A 307 18.75 -18.33 -49.57
CA ILE A 307 19.43 -19.41 -50.29
C ILE A 307 18.89 -19.53 -51.72
N CYS A 308 17.56 -19.50 -51.91
CA CYS A 308 16.94 -19.57 -53.23
C CYS A 308 17.37 -18.40 -54.12
N ALA A 309 17.43 -17.18 -53.58
CA ALA A 309 17.87 -15.99 -54.30
C ALA A 309 19.29 -16.11 -54.88
N GLN A 310 20.20 -16.88 -54.25
CA GLN A 310 21.55 -17.10 -54.78
C GLN A 310 21.58 -17.83 -56.13
N TYR A 311 20.52 -18.57 -56.47
CA TYR A 311 20.41 -19.31 -57.73
C TYR A 311 19.54 -18.58 -58.76
N GLU A 312 19.02 -17.41 -58.42
CA GLU A 312 18.22 -16.60 -59.33
C GLU A 312 19.11 -15.87 -60.34
N THR A 313 18.62 -15.74 -61.56
CA THR A 313 19.32 -14.98 -62.60
C THR A 313 18.91 -13.51 -62.54
N GLU A 314 19.72 -12.59 -63.06
CA GLU A 314 19.36 -11.17 -63.19
C GLU A 314 18.01 -10.98 -63.92
N GLN A 315 17.66 -11.89 -64.85
CA GLN A 315 16.36 -11.84 -65.53
C GLN A 315 15.19 -12.20 -64.61
N ASP A 316 15.39 -13.13 -63.66
CA ASP A 316 14.38 -13.49 -62.68
C ASP A 316 14.22 -12.40 -61.61
N GLU A 317 15.30 -11.73 -61.24
CA GLU A 317 15.30 -10.54 -60.37
C GLU A 317 14.61 -9.34 -61.05
N GLN A 318 14.88 -9.08 -62.33
CA GLN A 318 14.22 -8.01 -63.08
C GLN A 318 12.73 -8.32 -63.31
N TYR A 319 12.41 -9.58 -63.60
CA TYR A 319 11.02 -10.03 -63.70
C TYR A 319 10.31 -9.81 -62.37
N ALA A 320 10.90 -10.27 -61.26
CA ALA A 320 10.43 -10.04 -59.90
C ALA A 320 10.18 -8.54 -59.61
N ALA A 321 11.16 -7.69 -59.89
CA ALA A 321 11.09 -6.25 -59.64
C ALA A 321 10.05 -5.50 -60.49
N LYS A 322 9.54 -6.10 -61.57
CA LYS A 322 8.45 -5.52 -62.36
C LYS A 322 7.11 -5.66 -61.63
N TRP A 323 6.88 -6.77 -60.95
CA TRP A 323 5.65 -7.03 -60.21
C TRP A 323 5.54 -6.21 -58.93
N PHE A 324 6.65 -5.99 -58.22
CA PHE A 324 6.68 -5.08 -57.07
C PHE A 324 6.43 -3.61 -57.45
N ARG A 325 6.64 -3.24 -58.73
CA ARG A 325 6.32 -1.90 -59.25
C ARG A 325 4.87 -1.74 -59.69
N GLU A 326 4.20 -2.82 -60.09
CA GLU A 326 2.81 -2.80 -60.57
C GLU A 326 1.79 -2.95 -59.43
N ALA A 327 2.20 -3.39 -58.24
CA ALA A 327 1.34 -3.60 -57.06
C ALA A 327 0.94 -2.31 -56.29
N THR A 328 0.98 -1.13 -56.92
CA THR A 328 0.66 0.17 -56.29
C THR A 328 -0.86 0.48 -56.25
N GLY A 329 -1.72 -0.53 -56.32
CA GLY A 329 -3.18 -0.39 -56.16
C GLY A 329 -3.61 -0.42 -54.69
N ASP A 330 -4.78 0.16 -54.39
CA ASP A 330 -5.33 0.29 -53.03
C ASP A 330 -5.25 -1.02 -52.21
N PRO A 331 -4.67 -1.01 -51.00
CA PRO A 331 -4.39 -2.20 -50.21
C PRO A 331 -5.65 -2.88 -49.60
N ASP A 332 -6.83 -2.26 -49.70
CA ASP A 332 -8.07 -2.75 -49.08
C ASP A 332 -8.81 -3.83 -49.91
N ASP A 333 -8.39 -4.09 -51.16
CA ASP A 333 -9.08 -5.04 -52.07
C ASP A 333 -8.29 -6.33 -52.37
N PHE A 334 -7.17 -6.55 -51.69
CA PHE A 334 -6.38 -7.78 -51.86
C PHE A 334 -7.04 -8.96 -51.13
N GLU A 335 -7.83 -9.76 -51.84
CA GLU A 335 -8.21 -11.10 -51.39
C GLU A 335 -6.95 -11.94 -51.10
N ASP A 336 -6.93 -12.71 -50.00
CA ASP A 336 -5.83 -13.58 -49.53
C ASP A 336 -5.20 -14.46 -50.64
N SER A 337 -5.95 -14.75 -51.70
CA SER A 337 -5.51 -15.54 -52.86
C SER A 337 -4.44 -14.84 -53.71
N GLN A 338 -4.41 -13.51 -53.76
CA GLN A 338 -3.46 -12.76 -54.59
C GLN A 338 -2.07 -12.60 -53.94
N TYR A 339 -1.95 -12.75 -52.62
CA TYR A 339 -0.68 -12.60 -51.89
C TYR A 339 0.39 -13.61 -52.34
N PHE A 340 -0.01 -14.85 -52.65
CA PHE A 340 0.90 -15.89 -53.13
C PHE A 340 0.95 -16.02 -54.66
N ALA A 341 0.07 -15.33 -55.38
CA ALA A 341 -0.01 -15.44 -56.84
C ALA A 341 1.32 -15.07 -57.52
N TYR A 342 2.01 -14.06 -57.00
CA TYR A 342 3.33 -13.66 -57.47
C TYR A 342 4.38 -14.76 -57.29
N LEU A 343 4.46 -15.35 -56.09
CA LEU A 343 5.38 -16.45 -55.81
C LEU A 343 5.10 -17.64 -56.74
N MET A 344 3.83 -17.98 -56.94
CA MET A 344 3.42 -19.07 -57.82
C MET A 344 3.79 -18.80 -59.29
N ASN A 345 3.62 -17.57 -59.78
CA ASN A 345 4.04 -17.20 -61.13
C ASN A 345 5.56 -17.32 -61.32
N LYS A 346 6.34 -16.94 -60.30
CA LYS A 346 7.80 -17.12 -60.32
C LYS A 346 8.19 -18.60 -60.34
N ILE A 347 7.55 -19.43 -59.51
CA ILE A 347 7.76 -20.89 -59.49
C ILE A 347 7.45 -21.49 -60.86
N ASN A 348 6.29 -21.15 -61.45
CA ASN A 348 5.87 -21.67 -62.76
C ASN A 348 6.84 -21.30 -63.88
N ARG A 349 7.38 -20.08 -63.86
CA ARG A 349 8.40 -19.63 -64.84
C ARG A 349 9.68 -20.44 -64.72
N VAL A 350 10.23 -20.59 -63.51
CA VAL A 350 11.45 -21.37 -63.28
C VAL A 350 11.24 -22.83 -63.68
N GLU A 351 10.07 -23.39 -63.39
CA GLU A 351 9.72 -24.75 -63.79
C GLU A 351 9.64 -24.91 -65.32
N ALA A 352 9.05 -23.94 -66.03
CA ALA A 352 9.02 -23.93 -67.49
C ALA A 352 10.43 -23.88 -68.10
N ILE A 353 11.31 -23.03 -67.57
CA ILE A 353 12.72 -22.97 -68.00
C ILE A 353 13.43 -24.31 -67.73
N ALA A 354 13.21 -24.90 -66.56
CA ALA A 354 13.79 -26.19 -66.20
C ALA A 354 13.30 -27.35 -67.08
N ILE A 355 12.08 -27.26 -67.63
CA ILE A 355 11.56 -28.22 -68.63
C ILE A 355 12.31 -28.03 -69.95
N ILE A 356 12.43 -26.79 -70.45
CA ILE A 356 13.15 -26.49 -71.70
C ILE A 356 14.61 -26.95 -71.62
N LEU A 357 15.31 -26.64 -70.53
CA LEU A 357 16.70 -27.07 -70.33
C LEU A 357 16.86 -28.60 -70.29
N ARG A 358 15.87 -29.32 -69.76
CA ARG A 358 15.85 -30.79 -69.76
C ARG A 358 15.68 -31.33 -71.18
N GLU A 359 14.78 -30.76 -71.97
CA GLU A 359 14.56 -31.14 -73.37
C GLU A 359 15.80 -30.87 -74.23
N GLU A 360 16.40 -29.70 -74.10
CA GLU A 360 17.61 -29.31 -74.83
C GLU A 360 18.79 -30.22 -74.48
N LYS A 361 18.98 -30.54 -73.19
CA LYS A 361 20.00 -31.50 -72.75
C LYS A 361 19.80 -32.88 -73.38
N ILE A 362 18.55 -33.33 -73.52
CA ILE A 362 18.23 -34.60 -74.19
C ILE A 362 18.56 -34.50 -75.68
N GLY A 363 18.21 -33.38 -76.34
CA GLY A 363 18.55 -33.10 -77.73
C GLY A 363 20.06 -33.15 -78.00
N LEU A 364 20.83 -32.34 -77.26
CA LEU A 364 22.29 -32.28 -77.35
C LEU A 364 22.94 -33.64 -77.08
N LYS A 365 22.39 -34.43 -76.17
CA LYS A 365 22.88 -35.78 -75.90
C LYS A 365 22.70 -36.70 -77.10
N ARG A 366 21.53 -36.65 -77.77
CA ARG A 366 21.28 -37.41 -79.00
C ARG A 366 22.22 -36.98 -80.12
N GLU A 367 22.39 -35.67 -80.35
CA GLU A 367 23.31 -35.17 -81.37
C GLU A 367 24.77 -35.57 -81.10
N ASN A 368 25.20 -35.54 -79.84
CA ASN A 368 26.54 -35.99 -79.45
C ASN A 368 26.70 -37.50 -79.69
N ASP A 369 25.69 -38.30 -79.35
CA ASP A 369 25.69 -39.74 -79.62
C ASP A 369 25.75 -40.02 -81.14
N GLU A 370 25.06 -39.24 -81.96
CA GLU A 370 25.14 -39.30 -83.43
C GLU A 370 26.51 -38.89 -83.97
N LEU A 371 27.09 -37.79 -83.47
CA LEU A 371 28.44 -37.35 -83.85
C LEU A 371 29.49 -38.39 -83.46
N ARG A 372 29.38 -38.98 -82.27
CA ARG A 372 30.23 -40.11 -81.83
C ARG A 372 30.06 -41.31 -82.74
N ALA A 373 28.85 -41.64 -83.15
CA ALA A 373 28.60 -42.72 -84.10
C ALA A 373 29.24 -42.43 -85.47
N LYS A 374 29.02 -41.23 -86.04
CA LYS A 374 29.62 -40.79 -87.30
C LYS A 374 31.15 -40.79 -87.24
N PHE A 375 31.73 -40.26 -86.16
CA PHE A 375 33.18 -40.25 -85.93
C PHE A 375 33.74 -41.68 -85.83
N LYS A 376 33.04 -42.57 -85.12
CA LYS A 376 33.41 -43.99 -85.02
C LYS A 376 33.39 -44.67 -86.40
N SER A 377 32.35 -44.42 -87.21
CA SER A 377 32.27 -44.93 -88.59
C SER A 377 33.38 -44.38 -89.49
N PHE A 378 33.71 -43.09 -89.39
CA PHE A 378 34.83 -42.47 -90.11
C PHE A 378 36.18 -43.12 -89.75
N CYS A 379 36.45 -43.30 -88.46
CA CYS A 379 37.68 -43.96 -88.00
C CYS A 379 37.77 -45.42 -88.50
N GLN A 380 36.64 -46.14 -88.53
CA GLN A 380 36.57 -47.50 -89.08
C GLN A 380 36.86 -47.55 -90.58
N LEU A 381 36.34 -46.59 -91.37
CA LEU A 381 36.58 -46.48 -92.82
C LEU A 381 38.06 -46.20 -93.14
N HIS A 382 38.76 -45.45 -92.30
CA HIS A 382 40.18 -45.12 -92.51
C HIS A 382 41.15 -46.09 -91.81
N LYS A 383 40.64 -47.14 -91.14
CA LYS A 383 41.44 -48.11 -90.35
C LYS A 383 42.37 -47.42 -89.33
N ILE A 384 42.02 -46.22 -88.89
CA ILE A 384 42.80 -45.45 -87.92
C ILE A 384 42.33 -45.88 -86.53
N ASN A 385 43.09 -46.78 -85.91
CA ASN A 385 42.81 -47.27 -84.55
C ASN A 385 43.65 -46.57 -83.47
N ASP A 386 44.52 -45.64 -83.86
CA ASP A 386 45.50 -45.01 -82.95
C ASP A 386 45.28 -43.48 -82.85
N PRO A 387 44.91 -42.93 -81.67
CA PRO A 387 44.51 -41.52 -81.52
C PRO A 387 45.60 -40.49 -81.86
N LYS A 388 46.87 -40.89 -81.95
CA LYS A 388 47.98 -39.99 -82.31
C LYS A 388 48.01 -39.64 -83.81
N GLN A 389 47.39 -40.43 -84.69
CA GLN A 389 47.34 -40.16 -86.14
C GLN A 389 46.26 -39.14 -86.53
N LEU A 390 45.30 -38.85 -85.64
CA LEU A 390 44.21 -37.88 -85.88
C LEU A 390 44.67 -36.41 -85.85
N LEU A 391 45.83 -36.10 -85.25
CA LEU A 391 46.36 -34.73 -85.15
C LEU A 391 46.92 -34.18 -86.48
N LEU A 392 47.12 -35.02 -87.50
CA LEU A 392 47.83 -34.65 -88.74
C LEU A 392 46.91 -34.30 -89.93
N CYS A 393 45.58 -34.44 -89.82
CA CYS A 393 44.66 -34.15 -90.93
C CYS A 393 44.30 -32.66 -91.09
N GLY A 394 44.98 -31.76 -90.38
CA GLY A 394 44.76 -30.30 -90.40
C GLY A 394 45.82 -29.49 -91.16
N GLN A 395 46.55 -30.07 -92.12
CA GLN A 395 47.47 -29.30 -92.97
C GLN A 395 46.81 -28.85 -94.28
N GLU A 396 46.97 -27.56 -94.54
CA GLU A 396 46.39 -26.75 -95.59
C GLU A 396 46.63 -27.30 -97.01
N VAL A 397 45.57 -27.32 -97.80
CA VAL A 397 45.65 -27.50 -99.25
C VAL A 397 46.26 -26.24 -99.86
N SER A 398 47.53 -26.32 -100.26
CA SER A 398 48.17 -25.30 -101.12
C SER A 398 47.74 -25.52 -102.58
N PRO A 399 47.37 -24.49 -103.35
CA PRO A 399 47.04 -24.63 -104.77
C PRO A 399 48.29 -24.49 -105.66
N LEU A 400 48.16 -24.97 -106.90
CA LEU A 400 49.07 -24.93 -108.08
C LEU A 400 49.93 -26.20 -108.25
N ALA A 401 49.97 -26.88 -109.39
CA ALA A 401 49.59 -26.52 -110.78
C ALA A 401 49.00 -27.73 -111.53
#